data_AF-A0A4Q3TTY7-F1
#
_entry.id   AF-A0A4Q3TTY7-F1
#
_cell.length_a   1.000
_cell.length_b   1.000
_cell.length_c   1.000
_cell.angle_alpha   90.00
_cell.angle_beta   90.00
_cell.angle_gamma   90.00
#
_symmetry.space_group_name_H-M   'P 1'
#
loop_
_entity.id
_entity.type
_entity.pdbx_description
1 polymer ?
#
loop_
_entity_poly.entity_id
_entity_poly.type
_entity_poly.pdbx_seq_one_letter_code
_entity_poly.pdbx_strand_id
1 'polypeptide(L)'
;IGGEMVSLTAVEGLAGAVWPDARHAVVSIPDSRKGEKLVLVTDRMDADVASMTEWARAHGAPELAVPKKIMRVAEVPVLGTGKTDYVAIQQMAEVDKAA
;
A
#
# COMPACT_ATOMS: atom_id res chain seq x y z
N ILE A 1 -4.73 7.48 23.38
CA ILE A 1 -4.95 6.10 22.91
C ILE A 1 -5.96 6.18 21.78
N GLY A 2 -5.52 5.93 20.55
CA GLY A 2 -6.34 5.86 19.35
C GLY A 2 -5.61 5.04 18.28
N GLY A 3 -4.82 4.08 18.76
CA GLY A 3 -3.86 3.29 17.99
C GLY A 3 -4.53 2.03 17.47
N GLU A 4 -5.50 2.20 16.58
CA GLU A 4 -5.86 1.09 15.71
C GLU A 4 -4.71 0.96 14.71
N MET A 5 -3.73 0.13 15.06
CA MET A 5 -2.60 -0.17 14.18
C MET A 5 -3.14 -0.97 13.01
N VAL A 6 -3.33 -0.34 11.86
CA VAL A 6 -3.63 -1.10 10.64
C VAL A 6 -2.38 -1.86 10.23
N SER A 7 -2.55 -3.17 10.11
CA SER A 7 -1.52 -4.07 9.63
C SER A 7 -1.28 -3.83 8.13
N LEU A 8 -0.01 -3.74 7.73
CA LEU A 8 0.39 -3.67 6.31
C LEU A 8 -0.24 -4.82 5.51
N THR A 9 -0.28 -6.02 6.10
CA THR A 9 -0.86 -7.21 5.48
C THR A 9 -2.37 -7.09 5.23
N ALA A 10 -3.10 -6.33 6.06
CA ALA A 10 -4.53 -6.10 5.84
C ALA A 10 -4.76 -5.25 4.58
N VAL A 11 -3.91 -4.25 4.37
CA VAL A 11 -3.93 -3.38 3.18
C VAL A 11 -3.50 -4.15 1.94
N GLU A 12 -2.47 -5.00 2.05
CA GLU A 12 -2.04 -5.89 0.95
C GLU A 12 -3.14 -6.88 0.57
N GLY A 13 -3.83 -7.46 1.55
CA GLY A 13 -4.97 -8.34 1.33
C GLY A 13 -6.13 -7.63 0.63
N LEU A 14 -6.43 -6.40 1.03
CA LEU A 14 -7.41 -5.54 0.35
C LEU A 14 -7.00 -5.30 -1.11
N ALA A 15 -5.76 -4.87 -1.35
CA ALA A 15 -5.27 -4.62 -2.70
C ALA A 15 -5.30 -5.88 -3.58
N GLY A 16 -4.94 -7.05 -3.01
CA GLY A 16 -5.03 -8.33 -3.69
C GLY A 16 -6.47 -8.78 -3.98
N ALA A 17 -7.44 -8.37 -3.17
CA ALA A 17 -8.85 -8.64 -3.43
C ALA A 17 -9.45 -7.73 -4.52
N VAL A 18 -8.98 -6.48 -4.60
CA VAL A 18 -9.40 -5.51 -5.63
C VAL A 18 -8.73 -5.81 -6.97
N TRP A 19 -7.43 -6.15 -6.95
CA TRP A 19 -6.60 -6.38 -8.13
C TRP A 19 -5.80 -7.69 -8.01
N PRO A 20 -6.43 -8.86 -8.18
CA PRO A 20 -5.77 -10.15 -7.96
C PRO A 20 -4.65 -10.46 -8.96
N ASP A 21 -4.69 -9.86 -10.15
CA ASP A 21 -3.72 -10.09 -11.23
C ASP A 21 -2.48 -9.19 -11.16
N ALA A 22 -2.35 -8.40 -10.09
CA ALA A 22 -1.28 -7.44 -9.89
C ALA A 22 -0.49 -7.75 -8.61
N ARG A 23 0.78 -7.32 -8.56
CA ARG A 23 1.61 -7.44 -7.36
C ARG A 23 1.45 -6.19 -6.52
N HIS A 24 1.28 -6.40 -5.21
CA HIS A 24 1.05 -5.35 -4.24
C HIS A 24 2.00 -5.52 -3.06
N ALA A 25 2.53 -4.40 -2.59
CA ALA A 25 3.33 -4.34 -1.37
C ALA A 25 2.97 -3.06 -0.62
N VAL A 26 2.86 -3.14 0.71
CA VAL A 26 2.52 -1.97 1.52
C VAL A 26 3.63 -1.69 2.51
N VAL A 27 4.01 -0.42 2.57
CA VAL A 27 5.04 0.08 3.49
C VAL A 27 4.50 1.26 4.29
N SER A 28 4.96 1.39 5.54
CA SER A 28 4.69 2.56 6.35
C SER A 28 5.88 3.52 6.29
N ILE A 29 5.59 4.78 5.99
CA ILE A 29 6.57 5.86 6.05
C ILE A 29 6.21 6.81 7.19
N PRO A 30 7.20 7.34 7.92
CA PRO A 30 6.93 8.33 8.96
C PRO A 30 6.29 9.58 8.35
N ASP A 31 5.24 10.12 8.95
CA ASP A 31 4.55 11.33 8.48
C ASP A 31 4.54 12.38 9.59
N SER A 32 5.07 13.57 9.28
CA SER A 32 5.30 14.64 10.24
C SER A 32 4.02 15.15 10.94
N ARG A 33 2.83 14.83 10.41
CA ARG A 33 1.54 15.27 10.98
C ARG A 33 0.78 14.17 11.71
N LYS A 34 0.89 12.91 11.28
CA LYS A 34 0.02 11.81 11.77
C LYS A 34 0.76 10.58 12.31
N GLY A 35 2.07 10.67 12.54
CA GLY A 35 2.90 9.56 13.01
C GLY A 35 3.41 8.74 11.84
N GLU A 36 2.51 8.04 11.15
CA GLU A 36 2.83 7.20 10.00
C GLU A 36 1.76 7.26 8.89
N LYS A 37 2.19 6.98 7.66
CA LYS A 37 1.35 6.90 6.47
C LYS A 37 1.65 5.60 5.75
N LEU A 38 0.58 4.89 5.38
CA LEU A 38 0.67 3.69 4.55
C LEU A 38 0.72 4.09 3.08
N VAL A 39 1.71 3.54 2.38
CA VAL A 39 1.90 3.67 0.93
C VAL A 39 1.75 2.28 0.33
N LEU A 40 0.79 2.14 -0.57
CA LEU A 40 0.68 0.96 -1.42
C LEU A 40 1.56 1.14 -2.64
N VAL A 41 2.43 0.17 -2.90
CA VAL A 41 3.24 0.08 -4.12
C VAL A 41 2.68 -1.07 -4.97
N THR A 42 2.34 -0.77 -6.22
CA THR A 42 1.70 -1.73 -7.12
C THR A 42 2.16 -1.57 -8.57
N ASP A 43 2.19 -2.68 -9.29
CA ASP A 43 2.39 -2.73 -10.75
C ASP A 43 1.12 -2.48 -11.56
N ARG A 44 -0.01 -2.26 -10.87
CA ARG A 44 -1.28 -1.88 -11.47
C ARG A 44 -1.29 -0.37 -11.83
N MET A 45 -1.13 -0.04 -13.11
CA MET A 45 -0.96 1.36 -13.56
C MET A 45 -2.21 2.25 -13.45
N ASP A 46 -3.38 1.65 -13.50
CA ASP A 46 -4.69 2.28 -13.28
C ASP A 46 -5.16 2.19 -11.82
N ALA A 47 -4.29 1.75 -10.88
CA ALA A 47 -4.65 1.69 -9.47
C ALA A 47 -4.98 3.07 -8.90
N ASP A 48 -6.10 3.14 -8.20
CA ASP A 48 -6.62 4.35 -7.58
C ASP A 48 -7.25 4.07 -6.21
N VAL A 49 -7.29 5.10 -5.37
CA VAL A 49 -7.78 4.99 -3.99
C VAL A 49 -9.30 4.80 -3.94
N ALA A 50 -10.04 5.30 -4.94
CA ALA A 50 -11.49 5.20 -4.96
C ALA A 50 -11.94 3.76 -5.15
N SER A 51 -11.31 3.01 -6.06
CA SER A 51 -11.55 1.57 -6.25
C SER A 51 -11.37 0.77 -4.95
N MET A 52 -10.29 1.03 -4.20
CA MET A 52 -10.07 0.38 -2.90
C MET A 52 -11.08 0.80 -1.85
N THR A 53 -11.46 2.07 -1.82
CA THR A 53 -12.45 2.61 -0.88
C THR A 53 -13.84 2.02 -1.14
N GLU A 54 -14.24 1.92 -2.41
CA GLU A 54 -15.50 1.33 -2.83
C GLU A 54 -15.58 -0.15 -2.46
N TRP A 55 -14.51 -0.91 -2.74
CA TRP A 55 -14.44 -2.31 -2.33
C TRP A 55 -14.51 -2.46 -0.82
N ALA A 56 -13.75 -1.64 -0.06
CA ALA A 56 -13.75 -1.68 1.39
C ALA A 56 -15.14 -1.42 1.97
N ARG A 57 -15.86 -0.41 1.45
CA ARG A 57 -17.24 -0.12 1.84
C ARG A 57 -18.20 -1.24 1.50
N ALA A 58 -18.08 -1.82 0.31
CA ALA A 58 -18.95 -2.92 -0.14
C ALA A 58 -18.78 -4.19 0.70
N HIS A 59 -17.58 -4.43 1.25
CA HIS A 59 -17.24 -5.65 2.00
C HIS A 59 -17.13 -5.41 3.52
N GLY A 60 -17.43 -4.21 4.00
CA GLY A 60 -17.34 -3.86 5.42
C GLY A 60 -15.90 -3.84 5.97
N ALA A 61 -14.90 -3.67 5.11
CA ALA A 61 -13.52 -3.52 5.53
C ALA A 61 -13.30 -2.12 6.15
N PRO A 62 -12.39 -1.98 7.14
CA PRO A 62 -12.13 -0.70 7.77
C PRO A 62 -11.60 0.33 6.76
N GLU A 63 -12.12 1.56 6.77
CA GLU A 63 -11.58 2.65 5.93
C GLU A 63 -10.09 2.93 6.26
N LEU A 64 -9.65 2.58 7.47
CA LEU A 64 -8.26 2.68 7.88
C LEU A 64 -7.34 1.72 7.10
N ALA A 65 -7.88 0.63 6.56
CA ALA A 65 -7.16 -0.31 5.70
C ALA A 65 -6.96 0.22 4.27
N VAL A 66 -7.59 1.34 3.90
CA VAL A 66 -7.37 1.97 2.60
C VAL A 66 -6.06 2.79 2.67
N PRO A 67 -5.10 2.55 1.76
CA PRO A 67 -3.84 3.28 1.76
C PRO A 67 -4.08 4.75 1.41
N LYS A 68 -3.33 5.65 2.07
CA LYS A 68 -3.47 7.10 1.82
C LYS A 68 -2.72 7.55 0.58
N LYS A 69 -1.79 6.74 0.08
CA LYS A 69 -1.00 7.01 -1.12
C LYS A 69 -0.81 5.71 -1.88
N ILE A 70 -0.93 5.78 -3.19
CA ILE A 70 -0.65 4.68 -4.12
C ILE A 70 0.50 5.12 -5.01
N MET A 71 1.58 4.36 -4.96
CA MET A 71 2.73 4.48 -5.85
C MET A 71 2.61 3.40 -6.93
N ARG A 72 2.56 3.85 -8.17
CA ARG A 72 2.46 2.98 -9.35
C ARG A 72 3.86 2.82 -9.92
N VAL A 73 4.31 1.59 -10.05
CA VAL A 73 5.66 1.23 -10.55
C VAL A 73 5.54 0.27 -11.71
N ALA A 74 6.41 0.34 -12.71
CA ALA A 74 6.32 -0.59 -13.85
C ALA A 74 6.43 -2.07 -13.41
N GLU A 75 7.20 -2.34 -12.35
CA GLU A 75 7.32 -3.64 -11.71
C GLU A 75 7.56 -3.44 -10.21
N VAL A 76 6.94 -4.26 -9.37
CA VAL A 76 7.21 -4.24 -7.92
C VAL A 76 8.57 -4.91 -7.67
N PRO A 77 9.53 -4.24 -6.99
CA PRO A 77 10.84 -4.79 -6.70
C PRO A 77 10.78 -6.17 -6.02
N VAL A 78 11.62 -7.08 -6.51
CA VAL A 78 11.77 -8.44 -5.95
C VAL A 78 13.22 -8.77 -5.70
N LEU A 79 13.46 -9.56 -4.67
CA LEU A 79 14.75 -10.20 -4.41
C LEU A 79 15.00 -11.25 -5.50
N GLY A 80 16.26 -11.66 -5.67
CA GLY A 80 16.64 -12.75 -6.60
C GLY A 80 15.97 -14.11 -6.32
N THR A 81 15.24 -14.24 -5.21
CA THR A 81 14.40 -15.40 -4.85
C THR A 81 12.95 -15.29 -5.33
N GLY A 82 12.56 -14.18 -5.98
CA GLY A 82 11.19 -13.89 -6.44
C GLY A 82 10.26 -13.29 -5.37
N LYS A 83 10.74 -13.17 -4.13
CA LYS A 83 10.03 -12.52 -3.01
C LYS A 83 10.08 -11.00 -3.13
N THR A 84 9.04 -10.32 -2.68
CA THR A 84 8.98 -8.85 -2.61
C THR A 84 10.18 -8.26 -1.86
N ASP A 85 10.85 -7.28 -2.46
CA ASP A 85 11.94 -6.54 -1.83
C ASP A 85 11.39 -5.33 -1.06
N TYR A 86 11.00 -5.58 0.18
CA TYR A 86 10.47 -4.53 1.07
C TYR A 86 11.48 -3.43 1.37
N VAL A 87 12.80 -3.69 1.29
CA VAL A 87 13.83 -2.68 1.55
C VAL A 87 13.86 -1.68 0.40
N ALA A 88 13.90 -2.15 -0.84
CA ALA A 88 13.82 -1.30 -2.02
C ALA A 88 12.51 -0.50 -2.05
N ILE A 89 11.39 -1.15 -1.74
CA ILE A 89 10.06 -0.53 -1.73
C ILE A 89 9.97 0.57 -0.65
N GLN A 90 10.50 0.33 0.54
CA GLN A 90 10.58 1.33 1.61
C GLN A 90 11.36 2.56 1.14
N GLN A 91 12.53 2.35 0.53
CA GLN A 91 13.36 3.45 0.01
C GLN A 91 12.63 4.26 -1.07
N MET A 92 11.94 3.58 -2.00
CA MET A 92 11.14 4.25 -3.03
C MET A 92 10.05 5.13 -2.40
N ALA A 93 9.31 4.58 -1.43
CA ALA A 93 8.24 5.32 -0.74
C ALA A 93 8.77 6.51 0.08
N GLU A 94 9.96 6.41 0.66
CA GLU A 94 10.61 7.51 1.38
C GLU A 94 11.12 8.62 0.45
N VAL A 95 11.67 8.27 -0.72
CA VAL A 95 12.11 9.25 -1.73
C VAL A 95 10.92 10.03 -2.28
N ASP A 96 9.81 9.35 -2.59
CA ASP A 96 8.58 9.95 -3.09
C ASP A 96 7.80 10.75 -2.02
N LYS A 97 8.17 10.64 -0.75
CA LYS A 97 7.71 11.56 0.30
C LYS A 97 8.39 12.93 0.19
N ALA A 98 9.62 12.96 -0.32
CA ALA A 98 10.44 14.18 -0.40
C ALA A 98 10.18 15.00 -1.68
N ALA A 99 9.48 14.43 -2.66
CA ALA A 99 9.01 15.10 -3.87
C ALA A 99 7.63 15.75 -3.66
#